data_AF-A0A2V9SX04-F1
#
_entry.id   AF-A0A2V9SX04-F1
#
_cell.length_a   1.000
_cell.length_b   1.000
_cell.length_c   1.000
_cell.angle_alpha   90.00
_cell.angle_beta   90.00
_cell.angle_gamma   90.00
#
_symmetry.space_group_name_H-M   'P 1'
#
loop_
_entity.id
_entity.type
_entity.pdbx_description
1 polymer ?
#
loop_
_entity_poly.entity_id
_entity_poly.type
_entity_poly.pdbx_seq_one_letter_code
_entity_poly.pdbx_strand_id
1 'polypeptide(L)'
;MSAEMSFARNHVVASMVLAFSCLGRAQPAETSAVELVRRIVGNELKAENQDYSHWMFRLETEKPNERKTVDEVVETKDGDLKRPILIDGRELTAEEQDKRMQQVIHNPAALRKSLNDKNQDTARSQRLLKMLPDAFVFHYGDRRGDLVELNFSPNPDFQAHTREAQVFHAMEGSVWIDSKQARLAEITGHLTR
;
A
#
# COMPACT_ATOMS: atom_id res chain seq x y z
N MET A 1 8.29 9.35 0.37
CA MET A 1 9.00 8.36 -0.46
C MET A 1 8.11 8.19 -1.68
N SER A 2 8.40 8.93 -2.75
CA SER A 2 7.50 9.05 -3.91
C SER A 2 8.12 8.29 -5.08
N ALA A 3 7.42 7.28 -5.58
CA ALA A 3 7.76 6.59 -6.82
C ALA A 3 6.70 6.95 -7.86
N GLU A 4 7.05 7.83 -8.80
CA GLU A 4 6.23 8.08 -9.99
C GLU A 4 6.53 7.02 -11.06
N MET A 5 5.49 6.31 -11.52
CA MET A 5 5.53 5.48 -12.72
C MET A 5 4.68 6.14 -13.80
N SER A 6 5.32 6.61 -14.88
CA SER A 6 4.65 7.20 -16.05
C SER A 6 4.46 6.15 -17.15
N PHE A 7 3.22 5.99 -17.63
CA PHE A 7 2.91 5.27 -18.86
C PHE A 7 2.07 6.17 -19.77
N ALA A 8 2.67 6.63 -20.87
CA ALA A 8 1.97 7.32 -21.94
C ALA A 8 1.51 6.31 -23.01
N ARG A 9 0.24 6.38 -23.44
CA ARG A 9 -0.23 5.69 -24.64
C ARG A 9 -1.14 6.62 -25.46
N ASN A 10 -0.60 7.14 -26.55
CA ASN A 10 -1.34 7.79 -27.64
C ASN A 10 -2.28 6.78 -28.30
N HIS A 11 -3.51 7.18 -28.69
CA HIS A 11 -4.11 6.89 -30.00
C HIS A 11 -5.38 7.74 -30.26
N VAL A 12 -5.32 8.48 -31.38
CA VAL A 12 -6.34 8.79 -32.41
C VAL A 12 -7.82 8.99 -31.99
N VAL A 13 -8.28 10.23 -32.14
CA VAL A 13 -9.70 10.63 -32.04
C VAL A 13 -10.42 10.35 -33.37
N ALA A 14 -11.52 9.61 -33.32
CA ALA A 14 -12.51 9.53 -34.39
C ALA A 14 -13.88 9.94 -33.81
N SER A 15 -14.30 11.18 -34.09
CA SER A 15 -15.62 11.69 -33.72
C SER A 15 -16.70 11.11 -34.62
N MET A 16 -17.64 10.37 -34.04
CA MET A 16 -18.91 10.01 -34.67
C MET A 16 -20.04 10.55 -33.80
N VAL A 17 -20.71 11.61 -34.27
CA VAL A 17 -21.86 12.22 -33.59
C VAL A 17 -23.09 11.38 -33.92
N LEU A 18 -23.62 10.67 -32.93
CA LEU A 18 -24.91 9.99 -32.97
C LEU A 18 -25.82 10.63 -31.93
N ALA A 19 -26.81 11.40 -32.43
CA ALA A 19 -27.89 11.93 -31.62
C ALA A 19 -28.78 10.76 -31.16
N PHE A 20 -28.76 10.44 -29.87
CA PHE A 20 -29.63 9.44 -29.27
C PHE A 20 -30.60 10.10 -28.29
N SER A 21 -31.87 9.92 -28.59
CA SER A 21 -33.04 10.40 -27.87
C SER A 21 -33.00 10.05 -26.37
N CYS A 22 -33.46 10.98 -25.54
CA CYS A 22 -33.60 10.83 -24.11
C CYS A 22 -34.55 9.67 -23.74
N LEU A 23 -34.00 8.48 -23.49
CA LEU A 23 -34.61 7.55 -22.54
C LEU A 23 -34.08 7.89 -21.16
N GLY A 24 -34.99 8.15 -20.21
CA GLY A 24 -34.66 8.28 -18.80
C GLY A 24 -33.94 7.01 -18.34
N ARG A 25 -32.62 7.10 -18.22
CA ARG A 25 -31.80 6.08 -17.56
C ARG A 25 -32.24 6.07 -16.10
N ALA A 26 -32.92 5.00 -15.67
CA ALA A 26 -32.90 4.66 -14.26
C ALA A 26 -31.43 4.64 -13.84
N GLN A 27 -31.02 5.58 -12.98
CA GLN A 27 -29.68 5.56 -12.42
C GLN A 27 -29.55 4.21 -11.73
N PRO A 28 -28.54 3.39 -12.07
CA PRO A 28 -28.27 2.19 -11.29
C PRO A 28 -28.14 2.64 -9.85
N ALA A 29 -28.86 1.99 -8.93
CA ALA A 29 -28.74 2.29 -7.51
C ALA A 29 -27.26 2.21 -7.16
N GLU A 30 -26.65 3.36 -6.87
CA GLU A 30 -25.25 3.39 -6.49
C GLU A 30 -25.13 2.54 -5.22
N THR A 31 -24.27 1.51 -5.27
CA THR A 31 -23.93 0.71 -4.09
C THR A 31 -23.57 1.65 -2.95
N SER A 32 -24.02 1.38 -1.73
CA SER A 32 -23.68 2.27 -0.62
C SER A 32 -22.16 2.40 -0.51
N ALA A 33 -21.66 3.60 -0.19
CA ALA A 33 -20.23 3.86 -0.14
C ALA A 33 -19.51 2.87 0.81
N VAL A 34 -20.15 2.53 1.95
CA VAL A 34 -19.62 1.54 2.89
C VAL A 34 -19.60 0.11 2.34
N GLU A 35 -20.61 -0.32 1.58
CA GLU A 35 -20.58 -1.63 0.92
C GLU A 35 -19.49 -1.71 -0.15
N LEU A 36 -19.27 -0.61 -0.89
CA LEU A 36 -18.16 -0.52 -1.82
C LEU A 36 -16.83 -0.68 -1.07
N VAL A 37 -16.61 0.06 0.03
CA VAL A 37 -15.40 -0.07 0.86
C VAL A 37 -15.21 -1.50 1.37
N ARG A 38 -16.26 -2.16 1.89
CA ARG A 38 -16.18 -3.56 2.32
C ARG A 38 -15.70 -4.49 1.21
N ARG A 39 -16.21 -4.29 -0.02
CA ARG A 39 -15.77 -5.05 -1.20
C ARG A 39 -14.31 -4.79 -1.54
N ILE A 40 -13.87 -3.53 -1.52
CA ILE A 40 -12.47 -3.17 -1.79
C ILE A 40 -11.53 -3.79 -0.76
N VAL A 41 -11.86 -3.68 0.52
CA VAL A 41 -11.07 -4.30 1.61
C VAL A 41 -10.93 -5.80 1.39
N GLY A 42 -12.03 -6.49 1.05
CA GLY A 42 -11.99 -7.91 0.72
C GLY A 42 -11.09 -8.23 -0.48
N ASN A 43 -11.14 -7.42 -1.54
CA ASN A 43 -10.31 -7.58 -2.73
C ASN A 43 -8.83 -7.33 -2.46
N GLU A 44 -8.48 -6.31 -1.68
CA GLU A 44 -7.09 -6.03 -1.30
C GLU A 44 -6.50 -7.14 -0.45
N LEU A 45 -7.23 -7.62 0.57
CA LEU A 45 -6.79 -8.76 1.38
C LEU A 45 -6.62 -10.02 0.52
N LYS A 46 -7.50 -10.24 -0.46
CA LYS A 46 -7.37 -11.37 -1.38
C LYS A 46 -6.14 -11.22 -2.28
N ALA A 47 -5.92 -10.02 -2.84
CA ALA A 47 -4.77 -9.74 -3.68
C ALA A 47 -3.45 -9.93 -2.92
N GLU A 48 -3.35 -9.45 -1.68
CA GLU A 48 -2.18 -9.63 -0.83
C GLU A 48 -1.92 -11.11 -0.51
N ASN A 49 -2.95 -11.89 -0.18
CA ASN A 49 -2.81 -13.33 0.09
C ASN A 49 -2.42 -14.15 -1.15
N GLN A 50 -2.67 -13.62 -2.34
CA GLN A 50 -2.33 -14.25 -3.62
C GLN A 50 -1.03 -13.68 -4.22
N ASP A 51 -0.40 -12.73 -3.54
CA ASP A 51 0.88 -12.20 -3.94
C ASP A 51 2.02 -13.08 -3.39
N TYR A 52 2.71 -13.76 -4.30
CA TYR A 52 3.87 -14.58 -4.00
C TYR A 52 5.15 -13.95 -4.58
N SER A 53 5.10 -12.66 -4.91
CA SER A 53 6.24 -11.94 -5.46
C SER A 53 7.32 -11.74 -4.40
N HIS A 54 8.57 -11.88 -4.82
CA HIS A 54 9.74 -11.50 -4.04
C HIS A 54 10.43 -10.35 -4.73
N TRP A 55 10.73 -9.29 -3.97
CA TRP A 55 11.31 -8.07 -4.51
C TRP A 55 12.82 -8.03 -4.29
N MET A 56 13.50 -7.35 -5.22
CA MET A 56 14.88 -6.93 -5.05
C MET A 56 14.93 -5.41 -5.09
N PHE A 57 15.52 -4.79 -4.07
CA PHE A 57 15.53 -3.33 -3.93
C PHE A 57 16.79 -2.85 -3.20
N ARG A 58 17.03 -1.54 -3.23
CA ARG A 58 18.09 -0.90 -2.44
C ARG A 58 17.50 -0.29 -1.18
N LEU A 59 18.10 -0.62 -0.05
CA LEU A 59 17.74 -0.09 1.26
C LEU A 59 18.87 0.78 1.79
N GLU A 60 18.61 2.07 1.95
CA GLU A 60 19.48 2.97 2.71
C GLU A 60 19.08 2.94 4.19
N THR A 61 20.03 2.67 5.07
CA THR A 61 19.84 2.69 6.51
C THR A 61 20.74 3.74 7.14
N GLU A 62 20.13 4.66 7.87
CA GLU A 62 20.81 5.70 8.64
C GLU A 62 20.21 5.71 10.05
N LYS A 63 21.04 5.47 11.07
CA LYS A 63 20.61 5.44 12.47
C LYS A 63 21.60 6.21 13.34
N PRO A 64 21.15 6.81 14.45
CA PRO A 64 22.03 7.50 15.38
C PRO A 64 23.15 6.57 15.87
N ASN A 65 24.40 7.03 15.80
CA ASN A 65 25.60 6.31 16.23
C ASN A 65 25.88 4.98 15.48
N GLU A 66 25.24 4.74 14.33
CA GLU A 66 25.59 3.63 13.43
C GLU A 66 26.13 4.18 12.11
N ARG A 67 26.90 3.35 11.39
CA ARG A 67 27.39 3.70 10.04
C ARG A 67 26.22 3.74 9.07
N LYS A 68 26.26 4.68 8.12
CA LYS A 68 25.28 4.74 7.04
C LYS A 68 25.53 3.58 6.08
N THR A 69 24.52 2.79 5.77
CA THR A 69 24.66 1.66 4.84
C THR A 69 23.67 1.75 3.69
N VAL A 70 24.09 1.26 2.52
CA VAL A 70 23.19 0.94 1.41
C VAL A 70 23.34 -0.53 1.10
N ASP A 71 22.27 -1.27 1.28
CA ASP A 71 22.21 -2.72 1.03
C ASP A 71 21.37 -2.98 -0.22
N GLU A 72 21.80 -3.93 -1.05
CA GLU A 72 20.90 -4.63 -1.97
C GLU A 72 20.18 -5.71 -1.17
N VAL A 73 18.86 -5.67 -1.19
CA VAL A 73 18.00 -6.57 -0.45
C VAL A 73 17.29 -7.47 -1.44
N VAL A 74 17.33 -8.78 -1.20
CA VAL A 74 16.56 -9.79 -1.92
C VAL A 74 15.64 -10.47 -0.92
N GLU A 75 14.33 -10.38 -1.15
CA GLU A 75 13.36 -11.10 -0.34
C GLU A 75 13.40 -12.60 -0.63
N THR A 76 13.32 -13.42 0.42
CA THR A 76 13.21 -14.88 0.30
C THR A 76 12.14 -15.39 1.25
N LYS A 77 11.78 -16.67 1.09
CA LYS A 77 10.85 -17.36 2.00
C LYS A 77 11.32 -17.40 3.46
N ASP A 78 12.63 -17.31 3.70
CA ASP A 78 13.23 -17.46 5.03
C ASP A 78 13.55 -16.09 5.68
N GLY A 79 13.33 -15.00 4.96
CA GLY A 79 13.65 -13.62 5.34
C GLY A 79 14.53 -12.92 4.31
N ASP A 80 14.91 -11.68 4.60
CA ASP A 80 15.66 -10.85 3.66
C ASP A 80 17.15 -11.17 3.64
N LEU A 81 17.69 -11.44 2.45
CA LEU A 81 19.13 -11.47 2.22
C LEU A 81 19.60 -10.05 1.92
N LYS A 82 20.57 -9.56 2.71
CA LYS A 82 21.12 -8.20 2.59
C LYS A 82 22.58 -8.25 2.19
N ARG A 83 22.89 -7.73 1.01
CA ARG A 83 24.25 -7.57 0.50
C ARG A 83 24.65 -6.10 0.59
N PRO A 84 25.63 -5.71 1.43
CA PRO A 84 26.08 -4.33 1.50
C PRO A 84 26.75 -3.90 0.20
N ILE A 85 26.39 -2.71 -0.29
CA ILE A 85 26.99 -2.05 -1.45
C ILE A 85 27.84 -0.86 -1.00
N LEU A 86 27.31 -0.06 -0.06
CA LEU A 86 27.97 1.12 0.48
C LEU A 86 27.99 1.08 2.01
N ILE A 87 29.11 1.50 2.59
CA ILE A 87 29.23 1.85 4.02
C ILE A 87 29.91 3.21 4.13
N ASP A 88 29.24 4.18 4.75
CA ASP A 88 29.68 5.57 4.89
C ASP A 88 30.11 6.19 3.55
N GLY A 89 29.37 5.86 2.48
CA GLY A 89 29.65 6.31 1.11
C GLY A 89 30.79 5.57 0.39
N ARG A 90 31.47 4.62 1.04
CA ARG A 90 32.49 3.79 0.40
C ARG A 90 31.89 2.53 -0.20
N GLU A 91 32.17 2.27 -1.47
CA GLU A 91 31.86 1.00 -2.13
C GLU A 91 32.67 -0.16 -1.53
N LEU A 92 32.00 -1.29 -1.33
CA LEU A 92 32.64 -2.52 -0.89
C LEU A 92 33.21 -3.28 -2.10
N THR A 93 34.37 -3.89 -1.91
CA THR A 93 34.92 -4.82 -2.92
C THR A 93 34.13 -6.13 -2.93
N ALA A 94 34.22 -6.90 -4.02
CA ALA A 94 33.56 -8.20 -4.12
C ALA A 94 33.95 -9.14 -2.96
N GLU A 95 35.21 -9.14 -2.54
CA GLU A 95 35.70 -9.94 -1.42
C GLU A 95 35.08 -9.52 -0.08
N GLU A 96 34.92 -8.22 0.16
CA GLU A 96 34.26 -7.68 1.35
C GLU A 96 32.78 -8.04 1.36
N GLN A 97 32.12 -7.96 0.20
CA GLN A 97 30.73 -8.35 0.02
C GLN A 97 30.53 -9.84 0.29
N ASP A 98 31.36 -10.69 -0.30
CA ASP A 98 31.30 -12.15 -0.11
C ASP A 98 31.50 -12.53 1.35
N LYS A 99 32.49 -11.93 2.03
CA LYS A 99 32.71 -12.15 3.46
C LYS A 99 31.50 -11.75 4.29
N ARG A 100 30.82 -10.64 3.94
CA ARG A 100 29.59 -10.23 4.65
C ARG A 100 28.43 -11.17 4.34
N MET A 101 28.27 -11.58 3.09
CA MET A 101 27.24 -12.52 2.67
C MET A 101 27.36 -13.85 3.43
N GLN A 102 28.57 -14.38 3.58
CA GLN A 102 28.81 -15.59 4.39
C GLN A 102 28.36 -15.39 5.85
N GLN A 103 28.60 -14.22 6.45
CA GLN A 103 28.13 -13.93 7.81
C GLN A 103 26.60 -13.89 7.91
N VAL A 104 25.90 -13.40 6.87
CA VAL A 104 24.44 -13.35 6.82
C VAL A 104 23.86 -14.75 6.64
N ILE A 105 24.41 -15.55 5.72
CA ILE A 105 23.99 -16.93 5.47
C ILE A 105 24.14 -17.79 6.74
N HIS A 106 25.20 -17.55 7.53
CA HIS A 106 25.43 -18.25 8.78
C HIS A 106 24.72 -17.63 10.00
N ASN A 107 23.84 -16.63 9.79
CA ASN A 107 23.05 -16.02 10.85
C ASN A 107 21.53 -16.20 10.62
N PRO A 108 21.00 -17.41 10.86
CA PRO A 108 19.56 -17.69 10.67
C PRO A 108 18.65 -16.86 11.59
N ALA A 109 19.17 -16.36 12.71
CA ALA A 109 18.41 -15.50 13.61
C ALA A 109 18.08 -14.14 12.97
N ALA A 110 19.00 -13.56 12.19
CA ALA A 110 18.76 -12.30 11.49
C ALA A 110 17.70 -12.44 10.39
N LEU A 111 17.77 -13.52 9.60
CA LEU A 111 16.77 -13.87 8.59
C LEU A 111 15.38 -14.02 9.20
N ARG A 112 15.27 -14.86 10.25
CA ARG A 112 14.01 -15.08 10.98
C ARG A 112 13.46 -13.79 11.60
N LYS A 113 14.32 -12.90 12.09
CA LYS A 113 13.89 -11.60 12.60
C LYS A 113 13.29 -10.73 11.50
N SER A 114 13.94 -10.60 10.34
CA SER A 114 13.40 -9.84 9.21
C SER A 114 12.05 -10.39 8.75
N LEU A 115 11.92 -11.73 8.64
CA LEU A 115 10.65 -12.37 8.31
C LEU A 115 9.55 -12.06 9.34
N ASN A 116 9.87 -12.14 10.63
CA ASN A 116 8.92 -11.81 11.70
C ASN A 116 8.51 -10.32 11.66
N ASP A 117 9.46 -9.42 11.44
CA ASP A 117 9.20 -7.98 11.34
C ASP A 117 8.25 -7.71 10.16
N LYS A 118 8.49 -8.30 8.98
CA LYS A 118 7.61 -8.22 7.80
C LYS A 118 6.22 -8.78 8.08
N ASN A 119 6.12 -9.98 8.66
CA ASN A 119 4.84 -10.59 9.02
C ASN A 119 4.04 -9.75 10.02
N GLN A 120 4.72 -9.13 11.00
CA GLN A 120 4.08 -8.25 11.97
C GLN A 120 3.55 -6.98 11.32
N ASP A 121 4.31 -6.39 10.39
CA ASP A 121 3.91 -5.22 9.63
C ASP A 121 2.71 -5.52 8.71
N THR A 122 2.75 -6.63 7.96
CA THR A 122 1.60 -7.11 7.16
C THR A 122 0.37 -7.30 8.05
N ALA A 123 0.51 -8.02 9.17
CA ALA A 123 -0.61 -8.25 10.09
C ALA A 123 -1.17 -6.93 10.66
N ARG A 124 -0.31 -5.92 10.87
CA ARG A 124 -0.73 -4.58 11.30
C ARG A 124 -1.52 -3.87 10.21
N SER A 125 -0.98 -3.79 9.00
CA SER A 125 -1.63 -3.16 7.85
C SER A 125 -2.98 -3.80 7.54
N GLN A 126 -3.07 -5.13 7.57
CA GLN A 126 -4.34 -5.84 7.41
C GLN A 126 -5.37 -5.49 8.49
N ARG A 127 -4.95 -5.29 9.75
CA ARG A 127 -5.87 -4.86 10.82
C ARG A 127 -6.42 -3.48 10.54
N LEU A 128 -5.57 -2.52 10.15
CA LEU A 128 -6.00 -1.17 9.77
C LEU A 128 -6.99 -1.19 8.60
N LEU A 129 -6.66 -1.92 7.54
CA LEU A 129 -7.50 -2.07 6.36
C LEU A 129 -8.88 -2.67 6.71
N LYS A 130 -8.91 -3.70 7.57
CA LYS A 130 -10.17 -4.32 8.05
C LYS A 130 -11.02 -3.38 8.89
N MET A 131 -10.42 -2.39 9.55
CA MET A 131 -11.17 -1.40 10.34
C MET A 131 -11.81 -0.31 9.48
N LEU A 132 -11.33 -0.06 8.26
CA LEU A 132 -11.84 1.02 7.40
C LEU A 132 -13.38 1.10 7.32
N PRO A 133 -14.12 0.01 7.02
CA PRO A 133 -15.56 0.11 6.78
C PRO A 133 -16.37 0.48 8.03
N ASP A 134 -15.84 0.21 9.23
CA ASP A 134 -16.56 0.39 10.48
C ASP A 134 -16.06 1.61 11.26
N ALA A 135 -14.79 2.00 11.07
CA ALA A 135 -14.16 3.13 11.75
C ALA A 135 -14.52 4.50 11.15
N PHE A 136 -15.08 4.52 9.94
CA PHE A 136 -15.36 5.76 9.21
C PHE A 136 -16.75 5.76 8.57
N VAL A 137 -17.28 6.96 8.37
CA VAL A 137 -18.45 7.24 7.54
C VAL A 137 -17.95 7.67 6.16
N PHE A 138 -18.52 7.11 5.09
CA PHE A 138 -18.09 7.35 3.72
C PHE A 138 -19.15 8.06 2.89
N HIS A 139 -18.71 9.00 2.06
CA HIS A 139 -19.53 9.71 1.09
C HIS A 139 -18.84 9.70 -0.27
N TYR A 140 -19.60 9.53 -1.35
CA TYR A 140 -19.05 9.67 -2.70
C TYR A 140 -18.55 11.11 -2.93
N GLY A 141 -17.35 11.22 -3.49
CA GLY A 141 -16.72 12.48 -3.91
C GLY A 141 -16.67 12.56 -5.43
N ASP A 142 -15.51 12.96 -5.95
CA ASP A 142 -15.26 13.10 -7.38
C ASP A 142 -15.20 11.77 -8.14
N ARG A 143 -15.30 11.85 -9.47
CA ARG A 143 -15.04 10.74 -10.40
C ARG A 143 -14.11 11.17 -11.52
N ARG A 144 -13.08 10.38 -11.79
CA ARG A 144 -12.07 10.62 -12.82
C ARG A 144 -11.92 9.38 -13.69
N GLY A 145 -12.72 9.30 -14.76
CA GLY A 145 -12.79 8.11 -15.60
C GLY A 145 -13.24 6.89 -14.80
N ASP A 146 -12.34 5.92 -14.65
CA ASP A 146 -12.56 4.70 -13.86
C ASP A 146 -12.23 4.85 -12.37
N LEU A 147 -11.69 5.99 -11.95
CA LEU A 147 -11.42 6.28 -10.55
C LEU A 147 -12.64 6.93 -9.88
N VAL A 148 -13.04 6.41 -8.73
CA VAL A 148 -14.12 6.93 -7.90
C VAL A 148 -13.54 7.32 -6.55
N GLU A 149 -13.80 8.54 -6.10
CA GLU A 149 -13.39 9.03 -4.79
C GLU A 149 -14.47 8.75 -3.75
N LEU A 150 -14.06 8.33 -2.55
CA LEU A 150 -14.89 8.38 -1.35
C LEU A 150 -14.18 9.25 -0.32
N ASN A 151 -14.89 10.25 0.20
CA ASN A 151 -14.45 11.01 1.36
C ASN A 151 -14.84 10.25 2.63
N PHE A 152 -13.95 10.23 3.61
CA PHE A 152 -14.17 9.55 4.87
C PHE A 152 -13.90 10.46 6.07
N SER A 153 -14.73 10.32 7.09
CA SER A 153 -14.59 11.01 8.38
C SER A 153 -14.80 10.03 9.53
N PRO A 154 -14.27 10.29 10.73
CA PRO A 154 -14.43 9.41 11.89
C PRO A 154 -15.90 9.03 12.13
N ASN A 155 -16.20 7.73 12.25
CA ASN A 155 -17.51 7.24 12.67
C ASN A 155 -17.70 7.39 14.20
N PRO A 156 -18.57 8.30 14.69
CA PRO A 156 -18.72 8.56 16.13
C PRO A 156 -19.17 7.33 16.94
N ASP A 157 -19.78 6.33 16.30
CA ASP A 157 -20.26 5.11 16.95
C ASP A 157 -19.16 4.03 17.04
N PHE A 158 -17.99 4.24 16.44
CA PHE A 158 -16.88 3.29 16.46
C PHE A 158 -16.15 3.29 17.81
N GLN A 159 -16.02 2.11 18.41
CA GLN A 159 -15.32 1.93 19.68
C GLN A 159 -13.87 1.47 19.46
N ALA A 160 -12.93 2.39 19.60
CA ALA A 160 -11.51 2.08 19.47
C ALA A 160 -10.92 1.49 20.77
N HIS A 161 -10.72 0.17 20.80
CA HIS A 161 -10.20 -0.54 21.98
C HIS A 161 -8.67 -0.60 22.07
N THR A 162 -7.94 -0.12 21.06
CA THR A 162 -6.46 -0.08 21.06
C THR A 162 -5.97 1.33 20.74
N ARG A 163 -4.77 1.67 21.20
CA ARG A 163 -4.13 2.96 20.86
C ARG A 163 -3.99 3.16 19.35
N GLU A 164 -3.66 2.09 18.64
CA GLU A 164 -3.58 2.10 17.17
C GLU A 164 -4.94 2.42 16.54
N ALA A 165 -6.02 1.78 17.00
CA ALA A 165 -7.37 2.08 16.53
C ALA A 165 -7.80 3.52 16.88
N GLN A 166 -7.38 4.06 18.03
CA GLN A 166 -7.69 5.43 18.45
C GLN A 166 -7.03 6.46 17.54
N VAL A 167 -5.75 6.26 17.21
CA VAL A 167 -5.02 7.15 16.28
C VAL A 167 -5.61 7.03 14.88
N PHE A 168 -5.87 5.80 14.42
CA PHE A 168 -6.47 5.55 13.12
C PHE A 168 -7.83 6.24 12.98
N HIS A 169 -8.70 6.07 13.98
CA HIS A 169 -10.02 6.69 14.01
C HIS A 169 -10.00 8.23 14.11
N ALA A 170 -8.86 8.85 14.47
CA ALA A 170 -8.72 10.31 14.50
C ALA A 170 -8.41 10.92 13.11
N MET A 171 -8.41 10.11 12.05
CA MET A 171 -8.11 10.56 10.69
C MET A 171 -9.38 10.92 9.90
N GLU A 172 -9.24 11.84 8.97
CA GLU A 172 -10.21 12.07 7.89
C GLU A 172 -9.45 12.22 6.57
N GLY A 173 -10.15 12.08 5.45
CA GLY A 173 -9.54 12.26 4.13
C GLY A 173 -10.34 11.62 3.00
N SER A 174 -9.62 11.10 2.00
CA SER A 174 -10.19 10.59 0.75
C SER A 174 -9.53 9.27 0.34
N VAL A 175 -10.33 8.42 -0.29
CA VAL A 175 -9.87 7.17 -0.90
C VAL A 175 -10.28 7.14 -2.37
N TRP A 176 -9.32 6.90 -3.26
CA TRP A 176 -9.56 6.68 -4.68
C TRP A 176 -9.61 5.19 -4.97
N ILE A 177 -10.63 4.78 -5.72
CA ILE A 177 -10.92 3.39 -6.05
C ILE A 177 -10.91 3.22 -7.56
N ASP A 178 -10.15 2.26 -8.06
CA ASP A 178 -10.27 1.77 -9.44
C ASP A 178 -11.54 0.91 -9.54
N SER A 179 -12.55 1.44 -10.22
CA SER A 179 -13.86 0.79 -10.39
C SER A 179 -13.84 -0.43 -11.32
N LYS A 180 -12.83 -0.58 -12.19
CA LYS A 180 -12.67 -1.76 -13.06
C LYS A 180 -12.08 -2.93 -12.29
N GLN A 181 -11.08 -2.65 -11.48
CA GLN A 181 -10.40 -3.66 -10.67
C GLN A 181 -11.13 -3.91 -9.34
N ALA A 182 -11.98 -2.96 -8.93
CA ALA A 182 -12.52 -2.89 -7.58
C ALA A 182 -11.38 -2.99 -6.54
N ARG A 183 -10.37 -2.13 -6.71
CA ARG A 183 -9.16 -2.07 -5.89
C ARG A 183 -8.86 -0.65 -5.44
N LEU A 184 -8.10 -0.55 -4.35
CA LEU A 184 -7.58 0.71 -3.83
C LEU A 184 -6.55 1.28 -4.81
N ALA A 185 -6.74 2.53 -5.23
CA ALA A 185 -5.76 3.25 -6.03
C ALA A 185 -4.91 4.18 -5.16
N GLU A 186 -5.55 4.92 -4.25
CA GLU A 186 -4.88 5.87 -3.36
C GLU A 186 -5.69 6.05 -2.08
N ILE A 187 -5.01 6.28 -0.96
CA ILE A 187 -5.62 6.74 0.27
C ILE A 187 -4.82 7.91 0.83
N THR A 188 -5.51 8.99 1.14
CA THR A 188 -4.95 10.19 1.74
C THR A 188 -5.72 10.48 3.01
N GLY A 189 -5.02 10.78 4.10
CA GLY A 189 -5.68 11.23 5.31
C GLY A 189 -4.76 12.02 6.21
N HIS A 190 -5.36 12.88 7.03
CA HIS A 190 -4.68 13.68 8.04
C HIS A 190 -5.35 13.49 9.39
N LEU A 191 -4.57 13.66 10.45
CA LEU A 191 -5.09 13.68 11.81
C LEU A 191 -5.86 14.97 12.03
N THR A 192 -7.03 14.85 12.64
CA THR A 192 -7.93 15.97 12.96
C THR A 192 -7.64 16.59 14.33
N ARG A 193 -6.67 16.04 15.08
CA ARG A 193 -6.30 16.44 16.45
C ARG A 193 -4.81 16.34 16.69
#